data_AF-A0A8J7CLM7-F1
#
_entry.id   AF-A0A8J7CLM7-F1
#
_cell.length_a   1.000
_cell.length_b   1.000
_cell.length_c   1.000
_cell.angle_alpha   90.00
_cell.angle_beta   90.00
_cell.angle_gamma   90.00
#
_symmetry.space_group_name_H-M   'P 1'
#
loop_
_entity.id
_entity.type
_entity.pdbx_description
1 polymer ?
#
loop_
_entity_poly.entity_id
_entity_poly.type
_entity_poly.pdbx_seq_one_letter_code
_entity_poly.pdbx_strand_id
1 'polypeptide(L)'
;MRLIVGMTGASGVVIAVELLRRLKEIDSVETHLIITEGAELTIRDETDFDIFDIRRLADCVYDVNRMDASIASGSFLVDGMIIVPCTMKTLAGIAAGYCENLLLRAADVCIKENRKLLLVPREMPFSRIHLRNMKELADCGAIIMPPVMTFYNTPSNLQAQVNHIVDKILRLFNLPENMVEWRQP
;
A
#
# COMPACT_ATOMS: atom_id res chain seq x y z
N MET A 1 -13.32 -8.15 6.62
CA MET A 1 -12.78 -7.18 5.65
C MET A 1 -11.68 -7.88 4.87
N ARG A 2 -11.66 -7.77 3.54
CA ARG A 2 -10.59 -8.27 2.67
C ARG A 2 -9.81 -7.12 2.09
N LEU A 3 -8.51 -7.08 2.36
CA LEU A 3 -7.61 -6.04 1.87
C LEU A 3 -6.51 -6.62 1.00
N ILE A 4 -6.30 -6.01 -0.15
CA ILE A 4 -5.12 -6.30 -0.98
C ILE A 4 -3.99 -5.38 -0.52
N VAL A 5 -2.81 -5.94 -0.25
CA VAL A 5 -1.60 -5.18 0.05
C VAL A 5 -0.59 -5.42 -1.07
N GLY A 6 -0.23 -4.36 -1.79
CA GLY A 6 0.80 -4.38 -2.84
C GLY A 6 2.08 -3.73 -2.35
N MET A 7 3.19 -4.44 -2.41
CA MET A 7 4.52 -3.90 -2.14
C MET A 7 5.27 -3.71 -3.45
N THR A 8 5.79 -2.51 -3.69
CA THR A 8 6.60 -2.20 -4.88
C THR A 8 7.98 -1.66 -4.51
N GLY A 9 8.92 -1.67 -5.45
CA GLY A 9 10.34 -1.32 -5.23
C GLY A 9 10.63 0.17 -5.01
N ALA A 10 9.74 0.88 -4.33
CA ALA A 10 10.05 2.18 -3.78
C ALA A 10 10.57 1.96 -2.36
N SER A 11 11.42 2.87 -1.92
CA SER A 11 11.95 2.85 -0.55
C SER A 11 10.86 3.14 0.50
N GLY A 12 11.11 2.69 1.73
CA GLY A 12 10.15 2.76 2.83
C GLY A 12 9.37 1.45 3.01
N VAL A 13 9.96 0.31 2.63
CA VAL A 13 9.35 -1.03 2.78
C VAL A 13 9.00 -1.36 4.24
N VAL A 14 9.70 -0.75 5.20
CA VAL A 14 9.39 -0.84 6.63
C VAL A 14 7.95 -0.44 6.97
N ILE A 15 7.35 0.51 6.22
CA ILE A 15 5.96 0.93 6.41
C ILE A 15 4.99 -0.19 6.03
N ALA A 16 5.29 -0.92 4.95
CA ALA A 16 4.48 -2.03 4.50
C ALA A 16 4.56 -3.23 5.45
N VAL A 17 5.77 -3.53 5.96
CA VAL A 17 5.98 -4.60 6.93
C VAL A 17 5.25 -4.29 8.23
N GLU A 18 5.33 -3.06 8.73
CA GLU A 18 4.60 -2.64 9.92
C GLU A 18 3.08 -2.67 9.70
N LEU A 19 2.60 -2.24 8.54
CA LEU A 19 1.18 -2.37 8.17
C LEU A 19 0.74 -3.85 8.21
N LEU A 20 1.49 -4.76 7.59
CA LEU A 20 1.15 -6.18 7.58
C LEU A 20 1.12 -6.78 8.99
N ARG A 21 2.06 -6.41 9.87
CA ARG A 21 2.04 -6.82 11.28
C ARG A 21 0.75 -6.37 11.97
N ARG A 22 0.38 -5.09 11.82
CA ARG A 22 -0.83 -4.54 12.43
C ARG A 22 -2.11 -5.13 11.86
N LEU A 23 -2.16 -5.41 10.56
CA LEU A 23 -3.32 -6.08 9.93
C LEU A 23 -3.48 -7.52 10.42
N LYS A 24 -2.37 -8.25 10.60
CA LYS A 24 -2.40 -9.63 11.12
C LYS A 24 -2.96 -9.74 12.54
N GLU A 25 -2.83 -8.68 13.34
CA GLU A 25 -3.37 -8.62 14.70
C GLU A 25 -4.89 -8.37 14.74
N ILE A 26 -5.53 -8.11 13.58
CA ILE A 26 -6.96 -7.80 13.48
C ILE A 26 -7.68 -9.01 12.88
N ASP A 27 -8.27 -9.87 13.71
CA ASP A 27 -8.97 -11.12 13.31
C ASP A 27 -10.06 -10.92 12.23
N SER A 28 -10.60 -9.71 12.10
CA SER A 28 -11.62 -9.39 11.10
C SER A 28 -11.07 -9.01 9.72
N VAL A 29 -9.75 -8.98 9.55
CA VAL A 29 -9.07 -8.64 8.29
C VAL A 29 -8.43 -9.89 7.68
N GLU A 30 -8.77 -10.17 6.42
CA GLU A 30 -8.09 -11.14 5.56
C GLU A 30 -7.23 -10.37 4.55
N THR A 31 -5.95 -10.70 4.47
CA THR A 31 -4.95 -9.97 3.68
C THR A 31 -4.48 -10.75 2.46
N HIS A 32 -4.49 -10.08 1.31
CA HIS A 32 -4.06 -10.60 0.01
C HIS A 32 -2.82 -9.83 -0.46
N LEU A 33 -1.64 -10.43 -0.29
CA LEU A 33 -0.35 -9.80 -0.52
C LEU A 33 0.18 -10.07 -1.94
N ILE A 34 0.68 -9.02 -2.58
CA ILE A 34 1.49 -9.09 -3.80
C ILE A 34 2.79 -8.33 -3.54
N ILE A 35 3.94 -8.97 -3.83
CA ILE A 35 5.27 -8.35 -3.74
C ILE A 35 5.88 -8.37 -5.14
N THR A 36 6.30 -7.21 -5.65
CA THR A 36 7.03 -7.17 -6.93
C THR A 36 8.50 -7.52 -6.75
N GLU A 37 9.17 -7.96 -7.81
CA GLU A 37 10.62 -8.20 -7.80
C GLU A 37 11.41 -6.99 -7.30
N GLY A 38 11.00 -5.78 -7.70
CA GLY A 38 11.61 -4.54 -7.21
C GLY A 38 11.45 -4.36 -5.70
N ALA A 39 10.31 -4.77 -5.12
CA ALA A 39 10.12 -4.72 -3.67
C ALA A 39 11.01 -5.73 -2.95
N GLU A 40 11.20 -6.94 -3.51
CA GLU A 40 12.12 -7.93 -2.92
C GLU A 40 13.56 -7.42 -2.85
N LEU A 41 14.02 -6.68 -3.88
CA LEU A 41 15.32 -6.02 -3.86
C LEU A 41 15.38 -4.93 -2.78
N THR A 42 14.37 -4.05 -2.72
CA THR A 42 14.33 -2.99 -1.69
C THR A 42 14.27 -3.55 -0.27
N ILE A 43 13.57 -4.66 -0.04
CA ILE A 43 13.55 -5.34 1.27
C ILE A 43 14.97 -5.75 1.68
N ARG A 44 15.74 -6.34 0.75
CA ARG A 44 17.14 -6.74 0.99
C ARG A 44 18.07 -5.55 1.22
N ASP A 45 17.83 -4.44 0.53
CA ASP A 45 18.69 -3.26 0.59
C ASP A 45 18.43 -2.39 1.83
N GLU A 46 17.18 -2.33 2.31
CA GLU A 46 16.77 -1.40 3.38
C GLU A 46 16.58 -2.05 4.74
N THR A 47 16.46 -3.39 4.80
CA THR A 47 16.06 -4.08 6.03
C THR A 47 16.76 -5.42 6.20
N ASP A 48 16.82 -5.88 7.45
CA ASP A 48 17.27 -7.24 7.78
C ASP A 48 16.11 -8.27 7.76
N PHE A 49 14.95 -7.91 7.21
CA PHE A 49 13.79 -8.79 7.20
C PHE A 49 13.94 -9.91 6.16
N ASP A 50 13.61 -11.13 6.56
CA ASP A 50 13.43 -12.23 5.62
C ASP A 50 12.10 -12.07 4.86
N ILE A 51 12.17 -12.19 3.54
CA ILE A 51 11.00 -12.19 2.67
C ILE A 51 10.00 -13.29 3.06
N PHE A 52 10.47 -14.44 3.55
CA PHE A 52 9.60 -15.51 4.02
C PHE A 52 8.78 -15.10 5.24
N ASP A 53 9.37 -14.35 6.17
CA ASP A 53 8.67 -13.85 7.35
C ASP A 53 7.65 -12.78 6.98
N ILE A 54 7.98 -11.89 6.03
CA ILE A 54 7.03 -10.90 5.51
C ILE A 54 5.82 -11.61 4.86
N ARG A 55 6.06 -12.62 4.03
CA ARG A 55 4.99 -13.40 3.39
C ARG A 55 4.07 -14.08 4.42
N ARG A 56 4.61 -14.52 5.55
CA ARG A 56 3.85 -15.12 6.68
C ARG A 56 3.03 -14.10 7.48
N LEU A 57 3.18 -12.80 7.21
CA LEU A 57 2.31 -11.78 7.81
C LEU A 57 0.96 -11.69 7.10
N ALA A 58 0.82 -12.26 5.90
CA ALA A 58 -0.43 -12.24 5.14
C ALA A 58 -1.12 -13.61 5.08
N ASP A 59 -2.44 -13.60 4.88
CA ASP A 59 -3.26 -14.82 4.76
C ASP A 59 -3.11 -15.48 3.39
N CYS A 60 -3.02 -14.65 2.34
CA CYS A 60 -2.81 -15.07 0.96
C CYS A 60 -1.64 -14.32 0.34
N VAL A 61 -0.76 -15.03 -0.39
CA VAL A 61 0.35 -14.43 -1.13
C VAL A 61 0.27 -14.85 -2.60
N TYR A 62 0.36 -13.89 -3.51
CA TYR A 62 0.26 -14.11 -4.95
C TYR A 62 1.55 -13.73 -5.66
N ASP A 63 1.90 -14.53 -6.66
CA ASP A 63 2.94 -14.16 -7.63
C ASP A 63 2.42 -13.02 -8.52
N VAL A 64 3.26 -12.01 -8.75
CA VAL A 64 2.90 -10.82 -9.52
C VAL A 64 2.50 -11.13 -10.97
N ASN A 65 2.95 -12.25 -11.53
CA ASN A 65 2.63 -12.69 -12.89
C ASN A 65 1.38 -13.58 -12.95
N ARG A 66 0.78 -13.92 -11.80
CA ARG A 66 -0.35 -14.84 -11.70
C ARG A 66 -1.70 -14.16 -12.02
N MET A 67 -1.93 -13.91 -13.30
CA MET A 67 -3.13 -13.21 -13.79
C MET A 67 -4.46 -13.97 -13.59
N ASP A 68 -4.42 -15.26 -13.26
CA ASP A 68 -5.58 -16.11 -12.93
C ASP A 68 -5.99 -16.05 -11.44
N ALA A 69 -5.30 -15.26 -10.62
CA ALA A 69 -5.63 -15.11 -9.20
C ALA A 69 -7.01 -14.45 -8.99
N SER A 70 -7.68 -14.80 -7.89
CA SER A 70 -9.03 -14.30 -7.56
C SER A 70 -9.12 -12.77 -7.57
N ILE A 71 -8.08 -12.10 -7.06
CA ILE A 71 -7.98 -10.64 -6.99
C ILE A 71 -7.85 -9.95 -8.36
N ALA A 72 -7.67 -10.70 -9.46
CA ALA A 72 -7.72 -10.18 -10.82
C ALA A 72 -9.15 -10.01 -11.37
N SER A 73 -10.17 -10.46 -10.61
CA SER A 73 -11.58 -10.39 -10.98
C SER A 73 -12.38 -9.49 -10.05
N GLY A 74 -13.28 -8.69 -10.64
CA GLY A 74 -14.26 -7.91 -9.87
C GLY A 74 -15.30 -8.77 -9.14
N SER A 75 -15.52 -10.02 -9.56
CA SER A 75 -16.44 -10.94 -8.88
C SER A 75 -15.93 -11.40 -7.50
N PHE A 76 -14.62 -11.33 -7.27
CA PHE A 76 -14.06 -11.56 -5.95
C PHE A 76 -14.15 -10.27 -5.14
N LEU A 77 -14.93 -10.30 -4.07
CA LEU A 77 -15.19 -9.12 -3.25
C LEU A 77 -13.99 -8.83 -2.35
N VAL A 78 -13.43 -7.63 -2.52
CA VAL A 78 -12.44 -7.02 -1.61
C VAL A 78 -12.93 -5.62 -1.22
N ASP A 79 -12.60 -5.19 0.00
CA ASP A 79 -13.01 -3.88 0.52
C ASP A 79 -12.09 -2.75 0.00
N GLY A 80 -10.88 -3.10 -0.43
CA GLY A 80 -9.98 -2.19 -1.09
C GLY A 80 -8.57 -2.73 -1.26
N MET A 81 -7.70 -1.87 -1.76
CA MET A 81 -6.30 -2.16 -2.01
C MET A 81 -5.41 -1.03 -1.47
N ILE A 82 -4.29 -1.41 -0.88
CA ILE A 82 -3.25 -0.51 -0.38
C ILE A 82 -1.95 -0.87 -1.12
N ILE A 83 -1.36 0.09 -1.84
CA ILE A 83 -0.02 -0.08 -2.42
C ILE A 83 0.96 0.74 -1.59
N VAL A 84 1.77 0.06 -0.80
CA VAL A 84 2.74 0.66 0.11
C VAL A 84 4.05 -0.14 0.14
N PRO A 85 5.20 0.51 -0.10
CA PRO A 85 5.35 1.77 -0.82
C PRO A 85 4.97 1.60 -2.31
N CYS A 86 4.61 2.71 -2.98
CA CYS A 86 4.21 2.75 -4.39
C CYS A 86 5.28 3.47 -5.24
N THR A 87 5.87 2.77 -6.22
CA THR A 87 6.78 3.38 -7.20
C THR A 87 6.04 4.27 -8.19
N MET A 88 6.74 5.26 -8.75
CA MET A 88 6.21 6.05 -9.87
C MET A 88 5.93 5.21 -11.12
N LYS A 89 6.67 4.09 -11.33
CA LYS A 89 6.39 3.12 -12.40
C LYS A 89 5.03 2.47 -12.22
N THR A 90 4.76 1.94 -11.02
CA THR A 90 3.45 1.34 -10.69
C THR A 90 2.34 2.38 -10.81
N LEU A 91 2.54 3.57 -10.23
CA LEU A 91 1.56 4.64 -10.29
C LEU A 91 1.22 5.03 -11.75
N ALA A 92 2.24 5.16 -12.61
CA ALA A 92 2.03 5.40 -14.03
C ALA A 92 1.29 4.25 -14.74
N GLY A 93 1.61 3.00 -14.40
CA GLY A 93 0.94 1.81 -14.95
C GLY A 93 -0.55 1.75 -14.60
N ILE A 94 -0.91 2.13 -13.36
CA ILE A 94 -2.31 2.21 -12.93
C ILE A 94 -3.02 3.36 -13.65
N ALA A 95 -2.40 4.55 -13.71
CA ALA A 95 -2.98 5.71 -14.40
C ALA A 95 -3.22 5.45 -15.89
N ALA A 96 -2.40 4.63 -16.53
CA ALA A 96 -2.55 4.24 -17.92
C ALA A 96 -3.58 3.11 -18.15
N GLY A 97 -4.02 2.41 -17.09
CA GLY A 97 -4.90 1.24 -17.21
C GLY A 97 -4.26 0.03 -17.92
N TYR A 98 -2.93 -0.03 -18.00
CA TYR A 98 -2.22 -1.01 -18.85
C TYR A 98 -2.38 -2.46 -18.34
N CYS A 99 -2.49 -2.66 -17.03
CA CYS A 99 -2.76 -3.96 -16.40
C CYS A 99 -1.81 -5.10 -16.77
N GLU A 100 -0.52 -4.81 -17.00
CA GLU A 100 0.49 -5.80 -17.41
C GLU A 100 0.66 -6.97 -16.44
N ASN A 101 0.46 -6.73 -15.14
CA ASN A 101 0.69 -7.70 -14.09
C ASN A 101 -0.44 -7.68 -13.04
N LEU A 102 -0.44 -8.67 -12.14
CA LEU A 102 -1.51 -8.87 -11.18
C LEU A 102 -1.71 -7.66 -10.25
N LEU A 103 -0.63 -6.98 -9.86
CA LEU A 103 -0.73 -5.80 -9.00
C LEU A 103 -1.44 -4.65 -9.70
N LEU A 104 -1.07 -4.36 -10.94
CA LEU A 104 -1.74 -3.33 -11.76
C LEU A 104 -3.19 -3.72 -12.03
N ARG A 105 -3.43 -5.00 -12.32
CA ARG A 105 -4.77 -5.53 -12.58
C ARG A 105 -5.68 -5.46 -11.35
N ALA A 106 -5.17 -5.79 -10.16
CA ALA A 106 -5.93 -5.66 -8.91
C ALA A 106 -6.31 -4.20 -8.63
N ALA A 107 -5.41 -3.25 -8.89
CA ALA A 107 -5.69 -1.83 -8.74
C ALA A 107 -6.76 -1.35 -9.74
N ASP A 108 -6.68 -1.78 -11.00
CA ASP A 108 -7.70 -1.52 -12.03
C ASP A 108 -9.07 -2.10 -11.64
N VAL A 109 -9.10 -3.31 -11.08
CA VAL A 109 -10.32 -3.89 -10.50
C VAL A 109 -10.88 -3.03 -9.38
N CYS A 110 -10.04 -2.50 -8.49
CA CYS A 110 -10.50 -1.59 -7.45
C CYS A 110 -11.14 -0.32 -8.04
N ILE A 111 -10.50 0.30 -9.04
CA ILE A 111 -11.02 1.51 -9.68
C ILE A 111 -12.37 1.23 -10.36
N LYS A 112 -12.44 0.21 -11.24
CA LYS A 112 -13.65 -0.06 -12.04
C LYS A 112 -14.85 -0.52 -11.20
N GLU A 113 -14.60 -1.13 -10.04
CA GLU A 113 -15.63 -1.58 -9.10
C GLU A 113 -15.94 -0.53 -8.01
N ASN A 114 -15.39 0.68 -8.12
CA ASN A 114 -15.52 1.75 -7.12
C ASN A 114 -15.13 1.33 -5.69
N ARG A 115 -14.08 0.52 -5.58
CA ARG A 115 -13.48 0.10 -4.30
C ARG A 115 -12.35 1.04 -3.92
N LYS A 116 -12.08 1.13 -2.62
CA LYS A 116 -11.04 2.00 -2.09
C LYS A 116 -9.67 1.57 -2.62
N LEU A 117 -8.95 2.49 -3.26
CA LEU A 117 -7.55 2.29 -3.68
C LEU A 117 -6.69 3.36 -3.00
N LEU A 118 -5.78 2.93 -2.12
CA LEU A 118 -4.80 3.79 -1.46
C LEU A 118 -3.42 3.58 -2.08
N LEU A 119 -2.82 4.65 -2.56
CA LEU A 119 -1.46 4.66 -3.10
C LEU A 119 -0.57 5.46 -2.14
N VAL A 120 0.53 4.85 -1.71
CA VAL A 120 1.53 5.48 -0.85
C VAL A 120 2.80 5.77 -1.67
N PRO A 121 2.78 6.78 -2.56
CA PRO A 121 3.91 7.07 -3.43
C PRO A 121 5.10 7.59 -2.65
N ARG A 122 6.28 7.01 -2.89
CA ARG A 122 7.55 7.52 -2.35
C ARG A 122 8.46 7.93 -3.51
N GLU A 123 8.60 9.24 -3.70
CA GLU A 123 9.54 9.86 -4.63
C GLU A 123 9.79 11.32 -4.21
N MET A 124 10.99 11.85 -4.47
CA MET A 124 11.30 13.26 -4.25
C MET A 124 12.55 13.68 -5.04
N PRO A 125 12.50 14.77 -5.85
CA PRO A 125 11.36 15.65 -6.13
C PRO A 125 10.34 15.03 -7.11
N PHE A 126 9.11 15.55 -7.11
CA PHE A 126 8.12 15.14 -8.11
C PHE A 126 8.29 15.88 -9.44
N SER A 127 8.32 15.12 -10.53
CA SER A 127 8.21 15.67 -11.88
C SER A 127 6.75 16.04 -12.20
N ARG A 128 6.55 16.86 -13.25
CA ARG A 128 5.20 17.14 -13.76
C ARG A 128 4.45 15.88 -14.20
N ILE A 129 5.18 14.85 -14.63
CA ILE A 129 4.60 13.55 -15.01
C ILE A 129 4.03 12.85 -13.78
N HIS A 130 4.78 12.84 -12.67
CA HIS A 130 4.33 12.24 -11.41
C HIS A 130 3.06 12.94 -10.93
N LEU A 131 3.05 14.27 -10.90
CA LEU A 131 1.91 15.07 -10.46
C LEU A 131 0.67 14.85 -11.35
N ARG A 132 0.84 14.81 -12.68
CA ARG A 132 -0.26 14.53 -13.62
C ARG A 132 -0.89 13.17 -13.35
N ASN A 133 -0.08 12.13 -13.19
CA ASN A 133 -0.59 10.78 -12.97
C ASN A 133 -1.25 10.66 -11.58
N MET A 134 -0.70 11.31 -10.55
CA MET A 134 -1.32 11.36 -9.22
C MET A 134 -2.67 12.09 -9.25
N LYS A 135 -2.76 13.22 -9.97
CA LYS A 135 -4.02 13.93 -10.18
C LYS A 135 -5.06 13.03 -10.86
N GLU A 136 -4.68 12.39 -11.97
CA GLU A 136 -5.61 11.54 -12.72
C GLU A 136 -6.20 10.43 -11.84
N LEU A 137 -5.35 9.75 -11.07
CA LEU A 137 -5.80 8.71 -10.15
C LEU A 137 -6.66 9.26 -9.00
N ALA A 138 -6.34 10.45 -8.50
CA ALA A 138 -7.18 11.13 -7.50
C ALA A 138 -8.57 11.48 -8.06
N ASP A 139 -8.64 11.93 -9.32
CA ASP A 139 -9.92 12.20 -10.01
C ASP A 139 -10.74 10.91 -10.22
N CYS A 140 -10.07 9.75 -10.33
CA CYS A 140 -10.71 8.42 -10.33
C CYS A 140 -11.07 7.89 -8.93
N GLY A 141 -10.90 8.67 -7.87
CA GLY A 141 -11.24 8.30 -6.49
C GLY A 141 -10.14 7.53 -5.74
N ALA A 142 -8.95 7.37 -6.30
CA ALA A 142 -7.82 6.82 -5.55
C ALA A 142 -7.31 7.83 -4.52
N ILE A 143 -6.90 7.34 -3.36
CA ILE A 143 -6.31 8.16 -2.30
C ILE A 143 -4.81 8.21 -2.53
N ILE A 144 -4.27 9.42 -2.72
CA ILE A 144 -2.83 9.66 -2.87
C ILE A 144 -2.27 10.10 -1.52
N MET A 145 -1.50 9.24 -0.86
CA MET A 145 -0.98 9.47 0.48
C MET A 145 0.53 9.23 0.55
N PRO A 146 1.38 10.14 0.02
CA PRO A 146 2.82 10.01 0.18
C PRO A 146 3.20 9.93 1.67
N PRO A 147 4.22 9.15 2.06
CA PRO A 147 4.62 8.96 3.46
C PRO A 147 5.43 10.17 3.95
N VAL A 148 4.76 11.31 4.12
CA VAL A 148 5.37 12.57 4.60
C VAL A 148 5.48 12.54 6.11
N MET A 149 6.68 12.82 6.63
CA MET A 149 6.94 12.85 8.07
C MET A 149 6.03 13.83 8.82
N THR A 150 5.60 13.43 10.01
CA THR A 150 4.73 14.23 10.88
C THR A 150 5.48 14.59 12.16
N PHE A 151 5.38 15.84 12.62
CA PHE A 151 6.15 16.32 13.77
C PHE A 151 5.30 16.77 14.97
N TYR A 152 3.99 16.95 14.78
CA TYR A 152 3.11 17.43 15.85
C TYR A 152 2.88 16.40 16.95
N ASN A 153 3.10 15.13 16.64
CA ASN A 153 3.04 14.01 17.57
C ASN A 153 4.32 13.84 18.38
N THR A 154 5.31 14.75 18.25
CA THR A 154 6.61 14.72 18.94
C THR A 154 7.24 13.32 18.95
N PRO A 155 7.50 12.74 17.76
CA PRO A 155 7.89 11.34 17.65
C PRO A 155 9.27 11.12 18.26
N SER A 156 9.38 10.11 19.11
CA SER A 156 10.62 9.80 19.85
C SER A 156 11.70 9.15 18.99
N ASN A 157 11.32 8.49 17.88
CA ASN A 157 12.22 7.79 16.98
C ASN A 157 11.58 7.57 15.59
N LEU A 158 12.34 6.94 14.67
CA LEU A 158 11.87 6.63 13.32
C LEU A 158 10.68 5.65 13.33
N GLN A 159 10.64 4.67 14.23
CA GLN A 159 9.51 3.75 14.32
C GLN A 159 8.22 4.49 14.67
N ALA A 160 8.27 5.51 15.52
CA ALA A 160 7.10 6.35 15.81
C ALA A 160 6.58 7.09 14.56
N GLN A 161 7.47 7.50 13.64
CA GLN A 161 7.06 8.07 12.35
C GLN A 161 6.41 7.02 11.44
N VAL A 162 7.00 5.83 11.35
CA VAL A 162 6.44 4.70 10.59
C VAL A 162 5.05 4.33 11.11
N ASN A 163 4.92 4.18 12.43
CA ASN A 163 3.65 3.89 13.09
C ASN A 163 2.60 4.95 12.79
N HIS A 164 2.96 6.24 12.81
CA HIS A 164 2.02 7.31 12.48
C HIS A 164 1.48 7.21 11.05
N ILE A 165 2.33 6.88 10.07
CA ILE A 165 1.89 6.63 8.69
C ILE A 165 0.96 5.41 8.63
N VAL A 166 1.31 4.32 9.31
CA VAL A 166 0.48 3.10 9.35
C VAL A 166 -0.86 3.37 10.02
N ASP A 167 -0.90 4.08 11.15
CA ASP A 167 -2.15 4.45 11.82
C ASP A 167 -3.03 5.33 10.92
N LYS A 168 -2.43 6.22 10.10
CA LYS A 168 -3.17 6.97 9.09
C LYS A 168 -3.78 6.07 8.01
N ILE A 169 -3.05 5.04 7.56
CA ILE A 169 -3.57 4.01 6.64
C ILE A 169 -4.75 3.28 7.28
N LEU A 170 -4.58 2.75 8.50
CA LEU A 170 -5.61 2.01 9.23
C LEU A 170 -6.87 2.86 9.42
N ARG A 171 -6.71 4.14 9.79
CA ARG A 171 -7.83 5.10 9.92
C ARG A 171 -8.60 5.27 8.62
N LEU A 172 -7.93 5.35 7.46
CA LEU A 172 -8.60 5.45 6.15
C LEU A 172 -9.46 4.23 5.84
N PHE A 173 -9.17 3.06 6.43
CA PHE A 173 -9.93 1.83 6.29
C PHE A 173 -10.88 1.56 7.46
N ASN A 174 -11.04 2.51 8.39
CA ASN A 174 -11.85 2.35 9.62
C ASN A 174 -11.41 1.15 10.48
N LEU A 175 -10.10 0.90 10.53
CA LEU A 175 -9.50 -0.15 11.34
C LEU A 175 -8.93 0.42 12.65
N PRO A 176 -8.78 -0.40 13.71
CA PRO A 176 -8.17 0.02 14.97
C PRO A 176 -6.77 0.63 14.78
N GLU A 177 -6.52 1.78 15.39
CA GLU A 177 -5.33 2.60 15.19
C GLU A 177 -4.99 3.38 16.48
N ASN A 178 -3.72 3.81 16.63
CA ASN A 178 -3.22 4.50 17.83
C ASN A 178 -2.67 5.91 17.51
N MET A 179 -3.24 6.58 16.52
CA MET A 179 -2.85 7.89 16.01
C MET A 179 -3.08 8.97 17.06
N VAL A 180 -2.01 9.69 17.37
CA VAL A 180 -2.07 10.94 18.13
C VAL A 180 -2.82 11.99 17.31
N GLU A 181 -3.88 12.56 17.87
CA GLU A 181 -4.65 13.62 17.22
C GLU A 181 -4.00 14.99 17.40
N TRP A 182 -4.23 15.89 16.44
CA TRP A 182 -3.80 17.27 16.55
C TRP A 182 -4.62 17.99 17.62
N ARG A 183 -3.96 18.37 18.72
CA ARG A 183 -4.55 19.11 19.84
C ARG A 183 -5.83 18.44 20.37
N GLN A 184 -5.67 17.35 21.10
CA GLN A 184 -6.78 16.80 21.89
C GLN A 184 -7.21 17.84 22.94
N PRO A 185 -8.52 18.14 23.07
CA PRO A 185 -9.03 19.02 24.12
C PRO A 185 -8.83 18.44 25.52
#